data_AF-D7TXF1-F1
#
_entry.id   AF-D7TXF1-F1
#
_cell.length_a   1.000
_cell.length_b   1.000
_cell.length_c   1.000
_cell.angle_alpha   90.00
_cell.angle_beta   90.00
_cell.angle_gamma   90.00
#
_symmetry.space_group_name_H-M   'P 1'
#
loop_
_entity.id
_entity.type
_entity.pdbx_description
1 polymer ?
#
loop_
_entity_poly.entity_id
_entity_poly.type
_entity_poly.pdbx_seq_one_letter_code
_entity_poly.pdbx_strand_id
1 'polypeptide(L)'
;MQQSGGSETEVTWEDQQNINKFGRLNNRFHELEDEIKMAKETNENLEDASNELILTDEEMVRFQIGEVFAHVPKEEVEERIEQMKEVTSKKLEKLEEEKDSVVAQMAELKKILYGKFKESINLEED
;
A
#
# COMPACT_ATOMS: atom_id res chain seq x y z
N MET A 1 34.87 37.79 -1.32
CA MET A 1 34.62 36.99 -2.54
C MET A 1 34.90 35.54 -2.18
N GLN A 2 33.92 34.85 -1.59
CA GLN A 2 34.04 33.42 -1.30
C GLN A 2 33.56 32.69 -2.56
N GLN A 3 34.49 32.06 -3.28
CA GLN A 3 34.16 31.18 -4.39
C GLN A 3 33.49 29.94 -3.81
N SER A 4 32.16 29.88 -3.95
CA SER A 4 31.38 28.65 -3.79
C SER A 4 31.72 27.75 -4.98
N GLY A 5 32.84 27.03 -4.88
CA GLY A 5 33.20 25.96 -5.80
C GLY A 5 32.29 24.74 -5.57
N GLY A 6 31.00 24.89 -5.85
CA GLY A 6 30.13 23.74 -6.06
C GLY A 6 30.61 23.09 -7.35
N SER A 7 31.27 21.94 -7.24
CA SER A 7 31.40 21.06 -8.40
C SER A 7 29.98 20.78 -8.88
N GLU A 8 29.56 21.36 -10.00
CA GLU A 8 28.40 20.89 -10.74
C GLU A 8 28.70 19.45 -11.12
N THR A 9 28.30 18.52 -10.27
CA THR A 9 28.45 17.08 -10.49
C THR A 9 27.72 16.78 -11.80
N GLU A 10 28.47 16.36 -12.82
CA GLU A 10 27.90 16.04 -14.12
C GLU A 10 26.85 14.92 -13.97
N VAL A 11 25.63 15.21 -14.40
CA VAL A 11 24.51 14.27 -14.37
C VAL A 11 24.58 13.40 -15.61
N THR A 12 24.83 12.12 -15.43
CA THR A 12 24.84 11.15 -16.53
C THR A 12 23.41 10.69 -16.85
N TRP A 13 23.23 10.11 -18.03
CA TRP A 13 21.95 9.51 -18.40
C TRP A 13 21.51 8.40 -17.42
N GLU A 14 22.45 7.60 -16.92
CA GLU A 14 22.19 6.55 -15.93
C GLU A 14 21.70 7.12 -14.59
N ASP A 15 22.27 8.24 -14.14
CA ASP A 15 21.79 8.93 -12.94
C ASP A 15 20.35 9.39 -13.12
N GLN A 16 20.03 9.99 -14.27
CA GLN A 16 18.68 10.43 -14.57
C GLN A 16 17.69 9.26 -14.62
N GLN A 17 18.12 8.09 -15.10
CA GLN A 17 17.31 6.88 -15.03
C GLN A 17 17.05 6.44 -13.59
N ASN A 18 18.08 6.49 -12.74
CA ASN A 18 17.97 6.15 -11.32
C ASN A 18 17.05 7.13 -10.57
N ILE A 19 17.14 8.42 -10.86
CA ILE A 19 16.24 9.47 -10.33
C ILE A 19 14.80 9.19 -10.76
N ASN A 20 14.57 8.95 -12.06
CA ASN A 20 13.23 8.66 -12.57
C ASN A 20 12.67 7.35 -12.00
N LYS A 21 13.52 6.34 -11.78
CA LYS A 21 13.13 5.08 -11.15
C LYS A 21 12.75 5.30 -9.69
N PHE A 22 13.53 6.09 -8.94
CA PHE A 22 13.22 6.45 -7.57
C PHE A 22 11.85 7.14 -7.49
N GLY A 23 11.59 8.14 -8.34
CA GLY A 23 10.29 8.82 -8.38
C GLY A 23 9.11 7.88 -8.65
N ARG A 24 9.27 6.89 -9.55
CA ARG A 24 8.22 5.88 -9.79
C ARG A 24 8.00 4.96 -8.60
N LEU A 25 9.08 4.51 -7.96
CA LEU A 25 9.00 3.65 -6.77
C LEU A 25 8.34 4.40 -5.61
N ASN A 26 8.64 5.68 -5.46
CA ASN A 26 8.06 6.53 -4.44
C ASN A 26 6.55 6.72 -4.62
N ASN A 27 6.10 6.99 -5.86
CA ASN A 27 4.66 7.02 -6.15
C ASN A 27 4.00 5.67 -5.85
N ARG A 28 4.63 4.56 -6.23
CA ARG A 28 4.12 3.22 -5.93
C ARG A 28 4.07 2.93 -4.44
N PHE A 29 5.03 3.43 -3.66
CA PHE A 29 5.03 3.31 -2.21
C PHE A 29 3.78 3.94 -1.61
N HIS A 30 3.43 5.18 -1.98
CA HIS A 30 2.21 5.85 -1.52
C HIS A 30 0.94 5.12 -1.91
N GLU A 31 0.86 4.67 -3.16
CA GLU A 31 -0.27 3.83 -3.62
C GLU A 31 -0.40 2.56 -2.75
N LEU A 32 0.72 1.90 -2.44
CA LEU A 32 0.72 0.72 -1.57
C LEU A 32 0.30 1.05 -0.13
N GLU A 33 0.69 2.21 0.42
CA GLU A 33 0.23 2.63 1.75
C GLU A 33 -1.28 2.84 1.80
N ASP A 34 -1.84 3.49 0.78
CA ASP A 34 -3.29 3.69 0.65
C ASP A 34 -4.03 2.36 0.46
N GLU A 35 -3.52 1.47 -0.41
CA GLU A 35 -4.08 0.14 -0.63
C GLU A 35 -4.07 -0.72 0.63
N ILE A 36 -2.98 -0.69 1.40
CA ILE A 36 -2.84 -1.38 2.69
C ILE A 36 -3.84 -0.83 3.71
N LYS A 37 -3.98 0.50 3.78
CA LYS A 37 -4.93 1.15 4.68
C LYS A 37 -6.36 0.73 4.36
N MET A 38 -6.77 0.78 3.09
CA MET A 38 -8.10 0.35 2.65
C MET A 38 -8.34 -1.14 2.93
N ALA A 39 -7.33 -2.00 2.75
CA ALA A 39 -7.46 -3.42 3.06
C ALA A 39 -7.64 -3.67 4.57
N LYS A 40 -6.94 -2.92 5.43
CA LYS A 40 -7.09 -2.97 6.89
C LYS A 40 -8.49 -2.53 7.33
N GLU A 41 -8.97 -1.39 6.81
CA GLU A 41 -10.33 -0.91 7.06
C GLU A 41 -11.39 -1.92 6.58
N THR A 42 -11.16 -2.58 5.43
CA THR A 42 -12.07 -3.62 4.93
C THR A 42 -12.12 -4.83 5.88
N ASN A 43 -10.96 -5.29 6.37
CA ASN A 43 -10.90 -6.39 7.34
C ASN A 43 -11.59 -6.05 8.66
N GLU A 44 -11.41 -4.83 9.17
CA GLU A 44 -12.09 -4.34 10.37
C GLU A 44 -13.61 -4.33 10.17
N ASN A 45 -14.10 -3.77 9.06
CA ASN A 45 -15.52 -3.77 8.74
C ASN A 45 -16.11 -5.19 8.61
N LEU A 46 -15.34 -6.14 8.06
CA LEU A 46 -15.77 -7.55 7.98
C LEU A 46 -15.80 -8.22 9.36
N GLU A 47 -14.88 -7.86 10.25
CA GLU A 47 -14.87 -8.32 11.64
C GLU A 47 -16.08 -7.81 12.40
N ASP A 48 -16.37 -6.52 12.29
CA ASP A 48 -17.55 -5.89 12.89
C ASP A 48 -18.84 -6.52 12.35
N ALA A 49 -18.95 -6.71 11.04
CA ALA A 49 -20.10 -7.38 10.43
C ALA A 49 -20.27 -8.83 10.94
N SER A 50 -19.17 -9.56 11.13
CA SER A 50 -19.18 -10.90 11.71
C SER A 50 -19.66 -10.90 13.15
N ASN A 51 -19.23 -9.93 13.96
CA ASN A 51 -19.64 -9.79 15.35
C ASN A 51 -21.13 -9.47 15.47
N GLU A 52 -21.64 -8.56 14.64
CA GLU A 52 -23.07 -8.23 14.57
C GLU A 52 -23.92 -9.43 14.12
N LEU A 53 -23.41 -10.21 13.15
CA LEU A 53 -24.08 -11.41 12.68
C LEU A 53 -24.22 -12.46 13.79
N ILE A 54 -23.25 -12.58 14.69
CA ILE A 54 -23.34 -13.50 15.84
C ILE A 54 -24.47 -13.08 16.79
N LEU A 55 -24.69 -11.78 16.97
CA LEU A 55 -25.68 -11.22 17.90
C LEU A 55 -27.13 -11.29 17.39
N THR A 56 -27.35 -11.53 16.09
CA THR A 56 -28.71 -11.61 15.54
C THR A 56 -29.36 -12.97 15.75
N ASP A 57 -30.63 -12.95 16.15
CA ASP A 57 -31.51 -14.11 16.25
C ASP A 57 -32.21 -14.42 14.91
N GLU A 58 -31.99 -13.62 13.86
CA GLU A 58 -32.59 -13.82 12.54
C GLU A 58 -31.90 -14.95 11.75
N GLU A 59 -32.69 -15.88 11.20
CA GLU A 59 -32.18 -16.98 10.35
C GLU A 59 -31.81 -16.49 8.92
N MET A 60 -32.39 -15.38 8.49
CA MET A 60 -32.19 -14.79 7.15
C MET A 60 -31.77 -13.34 7.30
N VAL A 61 -30.64 -12.98 6.71
CA VAL A 61 -30.07 -11.64 6.80
C VAL A 61 -30.01 -10.97 5.43
N ARG A 62 -30.05 -9.63 5.41
CA ARG A 62 -29.93 -8.86 4.17
C ARG A 62 -28.46 -8.68 3.82
N PHE A 63 -28.00 -9.39 2.81
CA PHE A 63 -26.64 -9.29 2.31
C PHE A 63 -26.58 -8.37 1.09
N GLN A 64 -25.66 -7.38 1.10
CA GLN A 64 -25.49 -6.44 -0.01
C GLN A 64 -24.64 -7.06 -1.13
N ILE A 65 -25.14 -6.99 -2.37
CA ILE A 65 -24.42 -7.40 -3.57
C ILE A 65 -24.49 -6.25 -4.57
N GLY A 66 -23.39 -5.50 -4.70
CA GLY A 66 -23.37 -4.26 -5.49
C GLY A 66 -24.35 -3.24 -4.90
N GLU A 67 -25.41 -2.92 -5.66
CA GLU A 67 -26.41 -1.91 -5.30
C GLU A 67 -27.72 -2.51 -4.73
N VAL A 68 -27.82 -3.83 -4.60
CA VAL A 68 -29.04 -4.53 -4.14
C VAL A 68 -28.80 -5.33 -2.86
N PHE A 69 -29.88 -5.60 -2.12
CA PHE A 69 -29.87 -6.50 -0.96
C PHE A 69 -30.65 -7.77 -1.26
N ALA A 70 -30.05 -8.92 -0.98
CA ALA A 70 -30.70 -10.23 -1.04
C ALA A 70 -30.89 -10.78 0.37
N HIS A 71 -31.99 -11.49 0.61
CA HIS A 71 -32.14 -12.28 1.83
C HIS A 71 -31.36 -13.57 1.65
N VAL A 72 -30.38 -13.79 2.53
CA VAL A 72 -29.45 -14.93 2.48
C VAL A 72 -29.46 -15.59 3.86
N PRO A 73 -29.41 -16.93 3.94
CA PRO A 73 -29.30 -17.63 5.22
C PRO A 73 -28.09 -17.15 6.02
N LYS A 74 -28.24 -17.01 7.33
CA LYS A 74 -27.18 -16.57 8.24
C LYS A 74 -25.89 -17.37 8.06
N GLU A 75 -25.99 -18.71 8.04
CA GLU A 75 -24.86 -19.62 7.87
C GLU A 75 -24.07 -19.35 6.56
N GLU A 76 -24.79 -19.06 5.47
CA GLU A 76 -24.15 -18.74 4.19
C GLU A 76 -23.43 -17.38 4.24
N VAL A 77 -23.99 -16.40 4.97
CA VAL A 77 -23.33 -15.10 5.15
C VAL A 77 -22.10 -15.22 6.03
N GLU A 78 -22.13 -16.04 7.09
CA GLU A 78 -20.95 -16.35 7.91
C GLU A 78 -19.81 -16.93 7.07
N GLU A 79 -20.11 -17.92 6.22
CA GLU A 79 -19.12 -18.52 5.32
C GLU A 79 -18.55 -17.49 4.33
N ARG A 80 -19.42 -16.65 3.73
CA ARG A 80 -18.99 -15.60 2.81
C ARG A 80 -18.10 -14.57 3.49
N ILE A 81 -18.43 -14.14 4.70
CA ILE A 81 -17.61 -13.19 5.46
C ILE A 81 -16.23 -13.78 5.75
N GLU A 82 -16.16 -15.04 6.16
CA GLU A 82 -14.89 -15.72 6.42
C GLU A 82 -14.02 -15.80 5.16
N GLN A 83 -14.61 -16.18 4.01
CA GLN A 83 -13.91 -16.20 2.73
C GLN A 83 -13.41 -14.80 2.32
N MET A 84 -14.22 -13.75 2.54
CA MET A 84 -13.82 -12.37 2.25
C MET A 84 -12.66 -11.91 3.15
N LYS A 85 -12.67 -12.27 4.43
CA LYS A 85 -11.55 -12.00 5.36
C LYS A 85 -10.28 -12.72 4.93
N GLU A 86 -10.37 -13.99 4.54
CA GLU A 86 -9.21 -14.76 4.08
C GLU A 86 -8.59 -14.15 2.81
N VAL A 87 -9.43 -13.80 1.83
CA VAL A 87 -8.98 -13.17 0.57
C VAL A 87 -8.34 -11.80 0.85
N THR A 88 -8.98 -10.98 1.69
CA THR A 88 -8.48 -9.63 2.01
C THR A 88 -7.18 -9.70 2.81
N SER A 89 -7.05 -10.65 3.73
CA SER A 89 -5.82 -10.86 4.50
C SER A 89 -4.67 -11.34 3.63
N LYS A 90 -4.89 -12.29 2.72
CA LYS A 90 -3.86 -12.70 1.73
C LYS A 90 -3.47 -11.56 0.78
N LYS A 91 -4.43 -10.69 0.43
CA LYS A 91 -4.12 -9.48 -0.35
C LYS A 91 -3.24 -8.53 0.46
N LEU A 92 -3.57 -8.33 1.73
CA LEU A 92 -2.81 -7.47 2.63
C LEU A 92 -1.35 -7.95 2.78
N GLU A 93 -1.13 -9.24 3.01
CA GLU A 93 0.21 -9.83 3.09
C GLU A 93 1.03 -9.53 1.83
N LYS A 94 0.44 -9.72 0.64
CA LYS A 94 1.13 -9.42 -0.63
C LYS A 94 1.45 -7.95 -0.81
N LEU A 95 0.56 -7.05 -0.39
CA LEU A 95 0.80 -5.62 -0.46
C LEU A 95 1.93 -5.19 0.47
N GLU A 96 1.99 -5.77 1.68
CA GLU A 96 3.07 -5.52 2.64
C GLU A 96 4.42 -6.06 2.12
N GLU A 97 4.45 -7.25 1.52
CA GLU A 97 5.64 -7.79 0.84
C GLU A 97 6.11 -6.90 -0.33
N GLU A 98 5.17 -6.40 -1.15
CA GLU A 98 5.49 -5.48 -2.25
C GLU A 98 6.05 -4.16 -1.72
N LYS A 99 5.43 -3.61 -0.65
CA LYS A 99 5.90 -2.39 0.01
C LYS A 99 7.33 -2.56 0.50
N ASP A 100 7.64 -3.65 1.18
CA ASP A 100 8.99 -3.93 1.68
C ASP A 100 10.01 -4.02 0.53
N SER A 101 9.64 -4.65 -0.58
CA SER A 101 10.47 -4.70 -1.78
C SER A 101 10.73 -3.32 -2.39
N VAL A 102 9.70 -2.48 -2.45
CA VAL A 102 9.80 -1.09 -2.96
C VAL A 102 10.71 -0.26 -2.07
N VAL A 103 10.53 -0.34 -0.74
CA VAL A 103 11.39 0.37 0.23
C VAL A 103 12.85 -0.08 0.11
N ALA A 104 13.10 -1.38 -0.04
CA ALA A 104 14.46 -1.90 -0.24
C ALA A 104 15.10 -1.35 -1.52
N GLN A 105 14.36 -1.31 -2.64
CA GLN A 105 14.83 -0.75 -3.90
C GLN A 105 15.09 0.76 -3.80
N MET A 106 14.21 1.50 -3.14
CA MET A 106 14.39 2.93 -2.89
C MET A 106 15.63 3.20 -2.03
N ALA A 107 15.85 2.43 -0.97
CA ALA A 107 17.01 2.58 -0.10
C ALA A 107 18.33 2.37 -0.86
N GLU A 108 18.38 1.42 -1.78
CA GLU A 108 19.56 1.19 -2.62
C GLU A 108 19.81 2.35 -3.60
N LEU A 109 18.77 2.80 -4.29
CA LEU A 109 18.87 3.96 -5.19
C LEU A 109 19.27 5.23 -4.44
N LYS A 110 18.74 5.42 -3.23
CA LYS A 110 19.07 6.55 -2.35
C LYS A 110 20.56 6.56 -2.01
N LYS A 111 21.16 5.42 -1.66
CA LYS A 111 22.62 5.32 -1.42
C LYS A 111 23.43 5.68 -2.66
N ILE A 112 23.05 5.17 -3.83
CA ILE A 112 23.73 5.44 -5.10
C ILE A 112 23.71 6.95 -5.40
N LEU A 113 22.52 7.55 -5.33
CA LEU A 113 22.30 8.94 -5.68
C LEU A 113 22.96 9.91 -4.67
N TYR A 114 22.81 9.68 -3.35
CA TYR A 114 23.50 10.51 -2.35
C TYR A 114 25.02 10.31 -2.35
N GLY A 115 25.51 9.11 -2.69
CA GLY A 115 26.95 8.86 -2.84
C GLY A 115 27.59 9.75 -3.93
N LYS A 116 26.85 10.02 -5.00
CA LYS A 116 27.31 10.84 -6.13
C LYS A 116 27.00 12.34 -5.96
N PHE A 117 25.75 12.66 -5.63
CA PHE A 117 25.25 14.03 -5.62
C PHE A 117 25.30 14.70 -4.24
N LYS A 118 25.40 13.95 -3.14
CA LYS A 118 25.48 14.48 -1.77
C LYS A 118 24.37 15.52 -1.51
N GLU A 119 24.75 16.76 -1.17
CA GLU A 119 23.85 17.87 -0.86
C GLU A 119 23.16 18.47 -2.11
N SER A 120 23.56 18.08 -3.32
CA SER A 120 22.97 18.59 -4.57
C SER A 120 21.70 17.85 -5.01
N ILE A 121 21.29 16.80 -4.28
CA ILE A 121 20.02 16.09 -4.51
C ILE A 121 19.22 16.00 -3.22
N ASN A 122 17.90 16.15 -3.31
CA ASN A 122 16.98 15.85 -2.23
C ASN A 122 16.02 14.73 -2.65
N LEU A 123 16.03 13.62 -1.91
CA LEU A 123 15.19 12.44 -2.10
C LEU A 123 14.37 12.13 -0.84
N GLU A 124 14.40 13.00 0.16
CA GLU A 124 13.50 12.93 1.30
C GLU A 124 12.14 13.53 0.90
N GLU A 125 11.06 12.94 1.42
CA GLU A 125 9.73 13.55 1.41
C GLU A 125 9.47 14.23 2.76
N ASP A 126 8.76 15.36 2.73
CA ASP A 126 8.20 16.02 3.91
C ASP A 126 6.98 15.24 4.46
#